data_AF-A0A0C9X626-F1
#
_entry.id   AF-A0A0C9X626-F1
#
_cell.length_a   1.000
_cell.length_b   1.000
_cell.length_c   1.000
_cell.angle_alpha   90.00
_cell.angle_beta   90.00
_cell.angle_gamma   90.00
#
_symmetry.space_group_name_H-M   'P 1'
#
loop_
_entity.id
_entity.type
_entity.pdbx_description
1 polymer ?
#
loop_
_entity_poly.entity_id
_entity_poly.type
_entity_poly.pdbx_seq_one_letter_code
_entity_poly.pdbx_strand_id
1 'polypeptide(L)'
;MSEVQVFSSAHDNAVSDSTFYTADIMHVHNINNGNRTTSAGVIPLMPNPSKRFTGRTKVIAELKKHFSINANDAAQERKFFLLHGMGGIGKTQICLKFIEEMSV
;
A
#
# COMPACT_ATOMS: atom_id res chain seq x y z
N MET A 1 15.99 -43.87 -11.20
CA MET A 1 15.78 -42.53 -10.62
C MET A 1 14.30 -42.42 -10.30
N SER A 2 13.94 -42.01 -9.08
CA SER A 2 12.54 -41.90 -8.64
C SER A 2 11.87 -40.70 -9.29
N GLU A 3 10.64 -40.86 -9.74
CA GLU A 3 9.79 -39.77 -10.24
C GLU A 3 9.44 -38.82 -9.08
N VAL A 4 9.50 -37.50 -9.29
CA VAL A 4 9.16 -36.50 -8.26
C VAL A 4 7.72 -36.03 -8.48
N GLN A 5 6.81 -36.41 -7.58
CA GLN A 5 5.44 -35.91 -7.60
C GLN A 5 5.39 -34.48 -7.04
N VAL A 6 5.15 -33.49 -7.91
CA VAL A 6 5.08 -32.07 -7.54
C VAL A 6 3.76 -31.70 -6.85
N PHE A 7 2.66 -32.40 -7.16
CA PHE A 7 1.31 -32.10 -6.66
C PHE A 7 0.67 -33.30 -5.96
N SER A 8 1.39 -33.95 -5.04
CA SER A 8 0.78 -35.03 -4.25
C SER A 8 -0.37 -34.47 -3.42
N SER A 9 -1.58 -34.99 -3.65
CA SER A 9 -2.81 -34.67 -2.89
C SER A 9 -3.39 -33.26 -3.07
N ALA A 10 -2.99 -32.50 -4.09
CA ALA A 10 -3.57 -31.19 -4.36
C ALA A 10 -4.94 -31.29 -5.07
N HIS A 11 -5.89 -30.41 -4.74
CA HIS A 11 -7.21 -30.28 -5.38
C HIS A 11 -7.48 -28.82 -5.78
N ASP A 12 -8.34 -28.62 -6.79
CA ASP A 12 -8.80 -27.30 -7.30
C ASP A 12 -7.73 -26.36 -7.88
N ASN A 13 -6.79 -26.89 -8.69
CA ASN A 13 -5.75 -26.08 -9.33
C ASN A 13 -6.01 -25.85 -10.82
N ALA A 14 -5.99 -24.58 -11.24
CA ALA A 14 -5.92 -24.18 -12.65
C ALA A 14 -4.61 -23.44 -12.89
N VAL A 15 -3.77 -23.97 -13.78
CA VAL A 15 -2.50 -23.35 -14.19
C VAL A 15 -2.42 -23.41 -15.71
N SER A 16 -2.25 -22.27 -16.36
CA SER A 16 -2.04 -22.16 -17.81
C SER A 16 -0.69 -21.52 -18.10
N ASP A 17 -0.08 -21.91 -19.22
CA ASP A 17 1.14 -21.30 -19.78
C ASP A 17 2.31 -21.15 -18.80
N SER A 18 2.61 -22.19 -18.02
CA SER A 18 3.63 -22.15 -16.96
C SER A 18 4.65 -23.30 -17.05
N THR A 19 5.87 -23.06 -16.58
CA THR A 19 6.96 -24.05 -16.46
C THR A 19 7.25 -24.33 -14.99
N PHE A 20 7.25 -25.60 -14.58
CA PHE A 20 7.56 -26.01 -13.21
C PHE A 20 9.01 -26.47 -13.08
N TYR A 21 9.73 -25.91 -12.11
CA TYR A 21 11.09 -26.32 -11.75
C TYR A 21 11.07 -27.00 -10.38
N THR A 22 11.58 -28.23 -10.31
CA THR A 22 11.78 -28.96 -9.06
C THR A 22 13.23 -28.77 -8.61
N ALA A 23 13.43 -28.32 -7.37
CA ALA A 23 14.75 -28.15 -6.77
C ALA A 23 14.85 -28.94 -5.46
N ASP A 24 15.98 -29.62 -5.25
CA ASP A 24 16.25 -30.42 -4.05
C ASP A 24 16.50 -29.54 -2.80
N ILE A 25 17.00 -28.32 -3.01
CA ILE A 25 17.27 -27.34 -1.95
C ILE A 25 16.63 -26.00 -2.31
N MET A 26 15.65 -25.57 -1.52
CA MET A 26 15.04 -24.25 -1.62
C MET A 26 15.53 -23.36 -0.46
N HIS A 27 16.36 -22.37 -0.76
CA HIS A 27 16.72 -21.33 0.22
C HIS A 27 15.56 -20.35 0.39
N VAL A 28 14.60 -20.68 1.27
CA VAL A 28 13.51 -19.78 1.65
C VAL A 28 14.06 -18.75 2.65
N HIS A 29 14.29 -17.52 2.20
CA HIS A 29 14.51 -16.41 3.12
C HIS A 29 13.17 -15.98 3.71
N ASN A 30 12.85 -16.47 4.91
CA ASN A 30 11.76 -15.94 5.71
C ASN A 30 12.16 -14.55 6.24
N ILE A 31 11.70 -13.49 5.57
CA ILE A 31 11.92 -12.12 6.03
C ILE A 31 10.90 -11.85 7.15
N ASN A 32 11.30 -12.17 8.39
CA ASN A 32 10.60 -11.70 9.57
C ASN A 32 10.73 -10.16 9.61
N ASN A 33 9.64 -9.45 9.32
CA ASN A 33 9.53 -8.00 9.36
C ASN A 33 9.50 -7.44 10.80
N GLY A 34 10.42 -7.88 11.66
CA GLY A 34 10.68 -7.27 12.96
C GLY A 34 11.78 -6.24 12.81
N ASN A 35 11.42 -4.96 12.62
CA ASN A 35 12.27 -3.77 12.73
C ASN A 35 13.73 -3.92 12.23
N ARG A 36 13.97 -3.69 10.93
CA ARG A 36 15.33 -3.41 10.44
C ARG A 36 15.43 -2.02 9.81
N THR A 37 16.11 -1.15 10.54
CA THR A 37 16.78 0.04 10.02
C THR A 37 17.94 -0.39 9.11
N THR A 38 17.70 -0.49 7.81
CA THR A 38 18.77 -0.69 6.80
C THR A 38 18.66 0.37 5.71
N SER A 39 19.45 1.42 5.88
CA SER A 39 19.75 2.45 4.88
C SER A 39 20.62 1.85 3.78
N ALA A 40 20.01 1.36 2.70
CA ALA A 40 20.52 1.34 1.32
C ALA A 40 19.59 0.46 0.45
N GLY A 41 18.56 1.05 -0.16
CA GLY A 41 17.76 0.38 -1.20
C GLY A 41 16.40 -0.20 -0.79
N VAL A 42 15.85 0.18 0.37
CA VAL A 42 14.45 -0.15 0.70
C VAL A 42 13.53 0.89 0.06
N ILE A 43 12.70 0.48 -0.91
CA ILE A 43 11.59 1.32 -1.39
C ILE A 43 10.61 1.44 -0.22
N PRO A 44 10.31 2.65 0.27
CA PRO A 44 9.39 2.80 1.38
C PRO A 44 8.00 2.34 0.95
N LEU A 45 7.28 1.68 1.86
CA LEU A 45 5.90 1.22 1.63
C LEU A 45 4.97 2.38 1.24
N MET A 46 5.27 3.57 1.76
CA MET A 46 4.59 4.81 1.44
C MET A 46 5.61 5.84 0.92
N PRO A 47 5.39 6.48 -0.23
CA PRO A 47 6.28 7.55 -0.67
C PRO A 47 6.21 8.73 0.30
N ASN A 48 7.34 9.41 0.49
CA ASN A 48 7.36 10.61 1.32
C ASN A 48 6.47 11.72 0.70
N PRO A 49 5.81 12.55 1.52
CA PRO A 49 5.24 13.80 1.06
C PRO A 49 6.33 14.61 0.34
N SER A 50 6.05 15.03 -0.89
CA SER A 50 7.00 15.82 -1.66
C SER A 50 6.91 17.29 -1.27
N LYS A 51 8.03 17.88 -0.84
CA LYS A 51 8.13 19.33 -0.62
C LYS A 51 7.89 20.16 -1.88
N ARG A 52 7.99 19.55 -3.06
CA ARG A 52 7.71 20.18 -4.36
C ARG A 52 6.25 20.05 -4.78
N PHE A 53 5.43 19.29 -4.04
CA PHE A 53 4.00 19.20 -4.31
C PHE A 53 3.32 20.49 -3.84
N THR A 54 2.89 21.30 -4.80
CA THR A 54 2.26 22.60 -4.56
C THR A 54 0.88 22.67 -5.23
N GLY A 55 0.08 23.67 -4.85
CA GLY A 55 -1.28 23.84 -5.36
C GLY A 55 -2.26 22.83 -4.76
N ARG A 56 -3.38 22.56 -5.46
CA ARG A 56 -4.48 21.69 -5.00
C ARG A 56 -5.06 22.05 -3.63
N THR A 57 -4.85 23.29 -3.18
CA THR A 57 -5.28 23.82 -1.89
C THR A 57 -6.79 23.73 -1.69
N LYS A 58 -7.59 23.92 -2.75
CA LYS A 58 -9.05 23.75 -2.70
C LYS A 58 -9.45 22.32 -2.31
N VAL A 59 -8.85 21.31 -2.93
CA VAL A 59 -9.12 19.89 -2.63
C VAL A 59 -8.68 19.54 -1.22
N ILE A 60 -7.52 20.05 -0.79
CA ILE A 60 -7.03 19.85 0.58
C ILE A 60 -7.97 20.50 1.60
N ALA A 61 -8.49 21.70 1.31
CA ALA A 61 -9.45 22.38 2.18
C ALA A 61 -10.78 21.62 2.28
N GLU A 62 -11.27 21.04 1.18
CA GLU A 62 -12.45 20.16 1.19
C GLU A 62 -12.24 18.89 2.02
N LEU A 63 -11.07 18.25 1.89
CA LEU A 63 -10.69 17.10 2.73
C LEU A 63 -10.68 17.49 4.22
N LYS A 64 -10.03 18.62 4.56
CA LYS A 64 -9.98 19.13 5.94
C LYS A 64 -11.37 19.37 6.51
N LYS A 65 -12.24 20.04 5.76
CA LYS A 65 -13.62 20.28 6.17
C LYS A 65 -14.40 18.98 6.36
N HIS A 66 -14.25 18.01 5.46
CA HIS A 66 -14.96 16.74 5.53
C HIS A 66 -14.55 15.90 6.75
N PHE A 67 -13.25 15.85 7.04
CA PHE A 67 -12.69 15.05 8.14
C PHE A 67 -12.53 15.81 9.47
N SER A 68 -12.94 17.07 9.54
CA SER A 68 -12.96 17.81 10.81
C SER A 68 -13.87 17.12 11.82
N ILE A 69 -13.38 17.00 13.06
CA ILE A 69 -14.14 16.45 14.18
C ILE A 69 -15.00 17.58 14.73
N ASN A 70 -16.32 17.48 14.62
CA ASN A 70 -17.21 18.41 15.31
C ASN A 70 -17.43 17.92 16.74
N ALA A 71 -17.46 18.83 17.72
CA ALA A 71 -17.74 18.51 19.11
C ALA A 71 -19.12 17.85 19.33
N ASN A 72 -19.99 17.90 18.31
CA ASN A 72 -21.35 17.36 18.30
C ASN A 72 -21.48 16.05 17.50
N ASP A 73 -20.39 15.50 16.94
CA ASP A 73 -20.43 14.19 16.25
C ASP A 73 -20.58 13.09 17.31
N ALA A 74 -21.83 12.86 17.74
CA ALA A 74 -22.23 12.00 18.87
C ALA A 74 -21.92 10.50 18.68
N ALA A 75 -21.41 10.11 17.53
CA ALA A 75 -20.73 8.85 17.29
C ALA A 75 -19.78 9.07 16.12
N GLN A 76 -18.53 8.64 16.24
CA GLN A 76 -17.54 8.72 15.17
C GLN A 76 -17.93 7.78 14.02
N GLU A 77 -18.88 8.19 13.18
CA GLU A 77 -19.19 7.47 11.94
C GLU A 77 -17.97 7.47 11.03
N ARG A 78 -17.73 6.33 10.37
CA ARG A 78 -16.62 6.20 9.42
C ARG A 78 -16.90 7.07 8.19
N LYS A 79 -16.12 8.14 8.02
CA LYS A 79 -16.19 9.07 6.88
C LYS A 79 -15.37 8.55 5.70
N PHE A 80 -15.83 8.78 4.47
CA PHE A 80 -15.15 8.39 3.22
C PHE A 80 -15.10 9.56 2.24
N PHE A 81 -13.96 9.73 1.55
CA PHE A 81 -13.77 10.77 0.53
C PHE A 81 -13.14 10.18 -0.73
N LEU A 82 -13.77 10.37 -1.89
CA LEU A 82 -13.28 9.86 -3.18
C LEU A 82 -12.42 10.91 -3.90
N LEU A 83 -11.14 10.60 -4.10
CA LEU A 83 -10.24 11.37 -4.97
C LEU A 83 -10.10 10.67 -6.32
N HIS A 84 -10.57 11.31 -7.40
CA HIS A 84 -10.50 10.77 -8.77
C HIS A 84 -9.71 11.68 -9.70
N GLY A 85 -9.24 11.13 -10.83
CA GLY A 85 -8.46 11.84 -11.85
C GLY A 85 -7.45 10.95 -12.56
N MET A 86 -6.84 11.47 -13.63
CA MET A 86 -5.86 10.76 -14.44
C MET A 86 -4.66 10.23 -13.64
N GLY A 87 -3.93 9.26 -14.20
CA GLY A 87 -2.66 8.77 -13.64
C GLY A 87 -1.65 9.92 -13.48
N GLY A 88 -0.79 9.86 -12.46
CA GLY A 88 0.27 10.85 -12.26
C GLY A 88 -0.16 12.25 -11.80
N ILE A 89 -1.46 12.57 -11.73
CA ILE A 89 -1.96 13.92 -11.36
C ILE A 89 -1.70 14.32 -9.89
N GLY A 90 -1.14 13.41 -9.10
CA GLY A 90 -0.75 13.68 -7.71
C GLY A 90 -1.78 13.29 -6.64
N LYS A 91 -2.76 12.42 -6.93
CA LYS A 91 -3.78 11.97 -5.94
C LYS A 91 -3.16 11.46 -4.63
N THR A 92 -2.15 10.59 -4.73
CA THR A 92 -1.39 10.10 -3.57
C THR A 92 -0.71 11.24 -2.81
N GLN A 93 -0.12 12.22 -3.51
CA GLN A 93 0.53 13.37 -2.88
C GLN A 93 -0.48 14.30 -2.19
N ILE A 94 -1.72 14.42 -2.68
CA ILE A 94 -2.81 15.13 -1.99
C ILE A 94 -3.09 14.46 -0.64
N CYS A 95 -3.24 13.14 -0.59
CA CYS A 95 -3.47 12.41 0.67
C CYS A 95 -2.33 12.59 1.67
N LEU A 96 -1.08 12.48 1.19
CA LEU A 96 0.11 12.66 2.02
C LEU A 96 0.20 14.07 2.58
N LYS A 97 -0.07 15.09 1.75
CA LYS A 97 -0.10 16.49 2.17
C LYS A 97 -1.20 16.77 3.18
N PHE A 98 -2.39 16.20 2.97
CA PHE A 98 -3.51 16.30 3.89
C PHE A 98 -3.15 15.76 5.29
N ILE A 99 -2.55 14.58 5.37
CA ILE A 99 -2.11 13.99 6.66
C ILE A 99 -1.03 14.85 7.32
N GLU A 100 -0.03 15.30 6.54
CA GLU A 100 1.02 16.20 7.03
C GLU A 100 0.42 17.48 7.65
N GLU A 101 -0.61 18.06 7.02
CA GLU A 101 -1.23 19.29 7.49
C GLU A 101 -2.29 19.11 8.60
N MET A 102 -2.81 17.90 8.82
CA MET A 102 -3.76 17.59 9.90
C MET A 102 -3.08 17.08 11.18
N SER A 103 -1.80 16.74 11.12
CA SER A 103 -1.02 16.21 12.25
C SER A 103 -0.51 17.29 13.23
N VAL A 104 -1.11 18.49 13.22
CA VAL A 104 -0.74 19.64 14.09
C VAL A 104 -1.59 19.64 15.35
#